data_AF-A0A9P6AUK1-F1
#
_entry.id   AF-A0A9P6AUK1-F1
#
_cell.length_a   1.000
_cell.length_b   1.000
_cell.length_c   1.000
_cell.angle_alpha   90.00
_cell.angle_beta   90.00
_cell.angle_gamma   90.00
#
_symmetry.space_group_name_H-M   'P 1'
#
loop_
_entity.id
_entity.type
_entity.pdbx_description
1 polymer ?
#
loop_
_entity_poly.entity_id
_entity_poly.type
_entity_poly.pdbx_seq_one_letter_code
_entity_poly.pdbx_strand_id
1 'polypeptide(L)'
;MSPEARLVWNLKVLRRHDALITRIFDQVPYAVLYTFNHAHTEDPDGGKGKKYEGHWEKTNAEGTVFIIERSEEPRYGFFLLNRGGTSSVVQMFHQG
;
A
#
# COMPACT_ATOMS: atom_id res chain seq x y z
N MET A 1 22.95 -14.63 4.69
CA MET A 1 22.61 -13.39 5.42
C MET A 1 21.69 -13.78 6.56
N SER A 2 21.96 -13.36 7.80
CA SER A 2 21.08 -13.69 8.93
C SER A 2 19.74 -12.94 8.82
N PRO A 3 18.68 -13.36 9.53
CA PRO A 3 17.43 -12.61 9.60
C PRO A 3 17.60 -11.14 10.01
N GLU A 4 18.49 -10.88 10.96
CA GLU A 4 18.80 -9.54 11.47
C GLU A 4 19.51 -8.70 10.40
N ALA A 5 20.49 -9.28 9.71
CA ALA A 5 21.19 -8.60 8.62
C ALA A 5 20.23 -8.25 7.46
N ARG A 6 19.24 -9.12 7.19
CA ARG A 6 18.18 -8.83 6.21
C ARG A 6 17.26 -7.71 6.68
N LEU A 7 16.88 -7.68 7.96
CA LEU A 7 16.05 -6.63 8.52
C LEU A 7 16.75 -5.26 8.49
N VAL A 8 18.04 -5.21 8.85
CA VAL A 8 18.86 -3.99 8.74
C VAL A 8 18.95 -3.51 7.29
N TRP A 9 19.15 -4.44 6.35
CA TRP A 9 19.19 -4.10 4.94
C TRP A 9 17.86 -3.55 4.44
N ASN A 10 16.75 -4.24 4.74
CA ASN A 10 15.41 -3.81 4.38
C ASN A 10 15.09 -2.42 4.94
N LEU A 11 15.37 -2.19 6.23
CA LEU A 11 15.15 -0.89 6.85
C LEU A 11 15.97 0.22 6.17
N LYS A 12 17.23 -0.06 5.80
CA LYS A 12 18.06 0.89 5.03
C LYS A 12 17.45 1.18 3.66
N VAL A 13 16.90 0.18 2.97
CA VAL A 13 16.21 0.37 1.68
C VAL A 13 14.99 1.27 1.87
N LEU A 14 14.11 0.96 2.84
CA LEU A 14 12.90 1.73 3.10
C LEU A 14 13.21 3.19 3.47
N ARG A 15 14.25 3.43 4.27
CA ARG A 15 14.69 4.79 4.66
C ARG A 15 15.18 5.67 3.49
N ARG A 16 15.52 5.07 2.35
CA ARG A 16 15.81 5.85 1.12
C ARG A 16 14.55 6.45 0.51
N HIS A 17 13.40 5.87 0.80
CA HIS A 17 12.10 6.35 0.33
C HIS A 17 11.40 7.22 1.39
N ASP A 18 11.53 6.87 2.67
CA ASP A 18 10.99 7.65 3.79
C ASP A 18 11.91 7.56 5.01
N ALA A 19 12.63 8.65 5.28
CA ALA A 19 13.59 8.75 6.37
C ALA A 19 12.94 8.65 7.77
N LEU A 20 11.62 8.89 7.87
CA LEU A 20 10.89 8.82 9.14
C LEU A 20 10.63 7.37 9.58
N ILE A 21 10.83 6.36 8.72
CA ILE A 21 10.63 4.96 9.08
C ILE A 21 11.65 4.54 10.15
N THR A 22 11.15 4.20 11.33
CA THR A 22 11.96 3.80 12.49
C THR A 22 12.09 2.29 12.60
N ARG A 23 11.04 1.54 12.22
CA ARG A 23 10.94 0.08 12.45
C ARG A 23 10.12 -0.63 11.37
N ILE A 24 10.45 -1.90 11.15
CA ILE A 24 9.62 -2.88 10.43
C ILE A 24 9.04 -3.85 11.48
N PHE A 25 7.72 -3.97 11.57
CA PHE A 25 7.06 -4.93 12.45
C PHE A 25 7.01 -6.32 11.83
N ASP A 26 6.60 -6.39 10.57
CA ASP A 26 6.46 -7.62 9.82
C ASP A 26 6.60 -7.36 8.31
N GLN A 27 6.76 -8.43 7.53
CA GLN A 27 6.85 -8.38 6.09
C GLN A 27 6.10 -9.53 5.41
N VAL A 28 5.41 -9.22 4.33
CA VAL A 28 4.81 -10.21 3.43
C VAL A 28 5.63 -10.27 2.15
N PRO A 29 6.19 -11.44 1.77
CA PRO A 29 7.09 -11.53 0.62
C PRO A 29 6.45 -11.07 -0.68
N TYR A 30 5.15 -11.26 -0.85
CA TYR A 30 4.43 -10.93 -2.07
C TYR A 30 2.97 -10.55 -1.80
N ALA A 31 2.56 -9.40 -2.31
CA ALA A 31 1.17 -8.95 -2.32
C ALA A 31 0.90 -8.11 -3.58
N VAL A 32 -0.39 -8.01 -3.92
CA VAL A 32 -0.91 -7.22 -5.04
C VAL A 32 -1.91 -6.23 -4.48
N LEU A 33 -1.75 -4.95 -4.82
CA LEU A 33 -2.71 -3.93 -4.43
C LEU A 33 -3.87 -3.87 -5.44
N TYR A 34 -5.09 -3.84 -4.92
CA TYR A 34 -6.31 -3.60 -5.67
C TYR A 34 -6.98 -2.34 -5.15
N THR A 35 -7.61 -1.59 -6.06
CA THR A 35 -8.45 -0.45 -5.71
C THR A 35 -9.90 -0.82 -5.97
N PHE A 36 -10.79 -0.50 -5.04
CA PHE A 36 -12.22 -0.63 -5.25
C PHE A 36 -12.77 0.67 -5.83
N ASN A 37 -13.36 0.58 -7.02
CA ASN A 37 -14.05 1.70 -7.64
C ASN A 37 -15.52 1.67 -7.24
N HIS A 38 -15.95 2.69 -6.52
CA HIS A 38 -17.34 2.86 -6.17
C HIS A 38 -18.16 3.19 -7.42
N ALA A 39 -19.37 2.63 -7.51
CA ALA A 39 -20.31 3.04 -8.54
C ALA A 39 -20.70 4.51 -8.32
N HIS A 40 -20.58 5.33 -9.37
CA HIS A 40 -21.12 6.69 -9.36
C HIS A 40 -22.65 6.62 -9.39
N THR A 41 -23.30 7.36 -8.49
CA THR A 41 -24.77 7.35 -8.33
C THR A 41 -25.50 8.34 -9.23
N GLU A 42 -24.79 9.15 -9.99
CA GLU A 42 -25.42 10.19 -10.81
C GLU A 42 -25.73 9.62 -12.19
N ASP A 43 -26.95 9.13 -12.34
CA ASP A 43 -27.61 8.94 -13.63
C ASP A 43 -28.11 10.31 -14.11
N PRO A 44 -27.50 10.93 -15.14
CA PRO A 44 -27.96 12.22 -15.62
C PRO A 44 -29.28 12.13 -16.42
N ASP A 45 -29.74 10.93 -16.82
CA ASP A 45 -30.85 10.75 -17.76
C ASP A 45 -32.02 9.91 -17.24
N GLY A 46 -32.07 9.60 -15.93
CA GLY A 46 -33.25 9.01 -15.27
C GLY A 46 -33.78 7.74 -15.94
N GLY A 47 -32.89 6.92 -16.50
CA GLY A 47 -33.21 6.09 -17.66
C GLY A 47 -32.70 4.66 -17.56
N LYS A 48 -33.50 3.79 -16.92
CA LYS A 48 -33.48 2.31 -17.05
C LYS A 48 -32.19 1.60 -16.59
N GLY A 49 -32.18 1.29 -15.29
CA GLY A 49 -31.97 -0.10 -14.84
C GLY A 49 -30.57 -0.70 -14.94
N LYS A 50 -29.50 0.08 -15.14
CA LYS A 50 -28.15 -0.42 -14.85
C LYS A 50 -27.84 -0.20 -13.37
N LYS A 51 -27.91 -1.29 -12.60
CA LYS A 51 -27.28 -1.37 -11.28
C LYS A 51 -25.76 -1.31 -11.53
N TYR A 52 -25.18 -0.12 -11.51
CA TYR A 52 -23.74 0.03 -11.51
C TYR A 52 -23.26 -0.50 -10.15
N GLU A 53 -22.69 -1.69 -10.14
CA GLU A 53 -22.08 -2.28 -8.95
C GLU A 53 -20.61 -1.86 -8.93
N GLY A 54 -20.11 -1.44 -7.76
CA GLY A 54 -18.70 -1.13 -7.62
C GLY A 54 -17.84 -2.36 -7.91
N HIS A 55 -16.66 -2.16 -8.49
CA HIS A 55 -15.80 -3.25 -8.95
C HIS A 55 -14.36 -3.07 -8.45
N TRP A 56 -13.64 -4.20 -8.34
CA TRP A 56 -12.23 -4.22 -8.00
C TRP A 56 -11.37 -4.12 -9.25
N GLU A 57 -10.40 -3.21 -9.24
CA GLU A 57 -9.39 -3.09 -10.28
C GLU A 57 -8.01 -3.44 -9.72
N LYS A 58 -7.28 -4.30 -10.44
CA LYS A 58 -5.87 -4.62 -10.11
C LYS A 58 -5.00 -3.41 -10.42
N THR A 59 -4.19 -2.96 -9.46
CA THR A 59 -3.19 -1.91 -9.70
C THR A 59 -1.90 -2.49 -10.28
N ASN A 60 -0.95 -1.62 -10.64
CA ASN A 60 0.41 -2.02 -11.04
C ASN A 60 1.37 -2.22 -9.84
N ALA A 61 0.89 -2.10 -8.60
CA ALA A 61 1.69 -2.26 -7.39
C ALA A 61 1.66 -3.72 -6.91
N GLU A 62 2.76 -4.43 -7.15
CA GLU A 62 2.92 -5.85 -6.83
C GLU A 62 4.35 -6.13 -6.35
N GLY A 63 4.49 -6.63 -5.13
CA GLY A 63 5.79 -6.75 -4.51
C GLY A 63 5.76 -7.09 -3.03
N THR A 64 6.83 -6.72 -2.31
CA THR A 64 6.97 -7.03 -0.88
C THR A 64 6.31 -5.94 -0.06
N VAL A 65 5.48 -6.33 0.90
CA VAL A 65 4.84 -5.39 1.83
C VAL A 65 5.56 -5.43 3.16
N PHE A 66 5.83 -4.26 3.73
CA PHE A 66 6.38 -4.09 5.06
C PHE A 66 5.37 -3.35 5.92
N ILE A 67 5.10 -3.87 7.12
CA ILE A 67 4.37 -3.12 8.14
C ILE A 67 5.37 -2.25 8.88
N ILE A 68 5.14 -0.94 8.90
CA ILE A 68 6.15 0.05 9.32
C ILE A 68 5.66 0.92 10.47
N GLU A 69 6.64 1.42 11.22
CA GLU A 69 6.49 2.51 12.18
C GLU A 69 7.27 3.74 11.69
N ARG A 70 6.72 4.93 11.92
CA ARG A 70 7.34 6.23 11.67
C ARG A 70 7.53 7.00 12.97
N SER A 71 8.49 7.91 12.97
CA SER A 71 8.76 8.80 14.11
C SER A 71 7.66 9.82 14.39
N GLU A 72 6.83 10.13 13.39
CA GLU A 72 5.79 11.18 13.42
C GLU A 72 4.42 10.64 12.99
N GLU A 73 3.35 11.38 13.29
CA GLU A 73 2.00 11.03 12.87
C GLU A 73 1.76 11.23 11.36
N PRO A 74 0.94 10.39 10.71
CA PRO A 74 0.46 9.09 11.19
C PRO A 74 1.61 8.07 11.35
N ARG A 75 1.68 7.43 12.53
CA ARG A 75 2.83 6.59 12.93
C ARG A 75 2.90 5.23 12.24
N TYR A 76 1.76 4.61 11.95
CA TYR A 76 1.72 3.23 11.48
C TYR A 76 1.20 3.18 10.06
N GLY A 77 1.69 2.22 9.29
CA GLY A 77 1.25 2.02 7.92
C GLY A 77 1.88 0.79 7.29
N PHE A 78 1.68 0.67 5.98
CA PHE A 78 2.41 -0.29 5.17
C PHE A 78 3.18 0.39 4.05
N PHE A 79 4.30 -0.23 3.68
CA PHE A 79 5.12 0.12 2.52
C PHE A 79 5.14 -1.06 1.55
N LEU A 80 4.61 -0.90 0.35
CA LEU A 80 4.70 -1.88 -0.73
C LEU A 80 5.84 -1.50 -1.67
N LEU A 81 6.95 -2.23 -1.58
CA LEU A 81 8.09 -2.11 -2.46
C LEU A 81 7.80 -2.89 -3.76
N ASN A 82 7.52 -2.16 -4.82
CA ASN A 82 7.13 -2.72 -6.12
C ASN A 82 8.31 -3.45 -6.77
N ARG A 83 8.05 -4.63 -7.34
CA ARG A 83 9.06 -5.43 -8.07
C ARG A 83 9.03 -5.21 -9.57
N GLY A 84 7.85 -4.92 -10.13
CA GLY A 84 7.61 -4.84 -11.57
C GLY A 84 7.47 -3.41 -12.11
N GLY A 85 7.31 -2.42 -11.24
CA GLY A 85 7.12 -1.01 -11.60
C GLY A 85 8.09 -0.05 -10.89
N THR A 86 8.08 1.20 -11.31
CA THR A 86 8.99 2.25 -10.79
C THR A 86 8.51 2.90 -9.50
N SER A 87 7.23 2.82 -9.17
CA SER A 87 6.64 3.44 -7.97
C SER A 87 6.28 2.43 -6.90
N SER A 88 6.76 2.69 -5.69
CA SER A 88 6.33 2.01 -4.46
C SER A 88 5.14 2.73 -3.84
N VAL A 89 4.33 2.02 -3.07
CA VAL A 89 3.14 2.59 -2.41
C VAL A 89 3.38 2.67 -0.92
N VAL A 90 3.03 3.79 -0.30
CA VAL A 90 3.01 3.95 1.14
C VAL A 90 1.61 4.38 1.55
N GLN A 91 1.00 3.63 2.46
CA GLN A 91 -0.32 3.93 2.99
C GLN A 91 -0.25 3.95 4.50
N MET A 92 -0.61 5.09 5.08
CA MET A 92 -0.64 5.26 6.52
C MET A 92 -2.01 4.88 7.07
N PHE A 93 -2.02 4.26 8.24
CA PHE A 93 -3.20 3.97 9.03
C PHE A 93 -3.55 5.23 9.82
N HIS A 94 -4.62 5.90 9.41
CA HIS A 94 -5.19 6.99 10.18
C HIS A 94 -6.19 6.38 11.15
N GLN A 95 -6.09 6.72 12.44
CA GLN A 95 -7.20 6.47 13.36
C GLN A 95 -8.35 7.41 12.96
N GLY A 96 -9.53 6.83 12.73
CA GLY A 96 -10.76 7.56 12.44
C GLY A 96 -11.41 8.15 13.68
#